data_AF-A0A8S9YJZ5-F1
#
_entry.id   AF-A0A8S9YJZ5-F1
#
_cell.length_a   1.000
_cell.length_b   1.000
_cell.length_c   1.000
_cell.angle_alpha   90.00
_cell.angle_beta   90.00
_cell.angle_gamma   90.00
#
_symmetry.space_group_name_H-M   'P 1'
#
loop_
_entity.id
_entity.type
_entity.pdbx_description
1 polymer ?
#
loop_
_entity_poly.entity_id
_entity_poly.type
_entity_poly.pdbx_seq_one_letter_code
_entity_poly.pdbx_strand_id
1 'polypeptide(L)'
;MHPSSLKLTTLLVIITSKSVYYWRSPAAAEALARNALVRVADLSQLQASRSETVPAQVAAQYVFSTIQFTSLIFKRSIFESRRRPVGNLRPKVKVEFASLLLNNYPRTQTERCLAQLFPDGASQLLAIMEALSLTPGYRRSLVHPSLPADENDWETNDVYTELLMAAMELIYRKYVID
;
A
#
# COMPACT_ATOMS: atom_id res chain seq x y z
N MET A 1 -8.00 27.77 0.67
CA MET A 1 -7.63 27.05 -0.56
C MET A 1 -8.93 26.60 -1.23
N HIS A 2 -9.18 26.97 -2.50
CA HIS A 2 -10.44 26.62 -3.18
C HIS A 2 -10.53 25.10 -3.38
N PRO A 3 -11.70 24.45 -3.16
CA PRO A 3 -11.85 22.99 -3.24
C PRO A 3 -11.37 22.39 -4.56
N SER A 4 -11.56 23.10 -5.68
CA SER A 4 -11.09 22.66 -6.99
C SER A 4 -9.56 22.61 -7.13
N SER A 5 -8.84 23.52 -6.46
CA SER A 5 -7.37 23.57 -6.50
C SER A 5 -6.75 22.36 -5.79
N LEU A 6 -7.26 22.01 -4.60
CA LEU A 6 -6.79 20.83 -3.85
C LEU A 6 -7.03 19.53 -4.63
N LYS A 7 -8.20 19.39 -5.24
CA LYS A 7 -8.53 18.22 -6.05
C LYS A 7 -7.60 18.09 -7.26
N LEU A 8 -7.34 19.19 -7.97
CA LEU A 8 -6.46 19.19 -9.14
C LEU A 8 -5.02 18.84 -8.75
N THR A 9 -4.49 19.45 -7.69
CA THR A 9 -3.11 19.20 -7.26
C THR A 9 -2.92 17.77 -6.78
N THR A 10 -3.83 17.24 -5.95
CA THR A 10 -3.75 15.86 -5.46
C THR A 10 -3.89 14.84 -6.60
N LEU A 11 -4.82 15.04 -7.54
CA LEU A 11 -4.96 14.17 -8.71
C LEU A 11 -3.72 14.20 -9.61
N LEU A 12 -3.16 15.39 -9.88
CA LEU A 12 -1.94 15.52 -10.68
C LEU A 12 -0.78 14.74 -10.05
N VAL A 13 -0.63 14.84 -8.73
CA VAL A 13 0.42 14.12 -7.98
C VAL A 13 0.18 12.61 -8.01
N ILE A 14 -1.06 12.15 -7.87
CA ILE A 14 -1.40 10.72 -7.98
C ILE A 14 -1.07 10.19 -9.39
N ILE A 15 -1.47 10.92 -10.44
CA ILE A 15 -1.22 10.52 -11.83
C ILE A 15 0.29 10.52 -12.11
N THR A 16 1.02 11.53 -11.67
CA THR A 16 2.48 11.58 -11.86
C THR A 16 3.17 10.46 -11.10
N SER A 17 2.80 10.14 -9.85
CA SER A 17 3.30 8.97 -9.14
C SER A 17 3.04 7.67 -9.89
N LYS A 18 1.79 7.45 -10.36
CA LYS A 18 1.44 6.25 -11.12
C LYS A 18 2.23 6.16 -12.43
N SER A 19 2.35 7.26 -13.15
CA SER A 19 3.15 7.33 -14.38
C SER A 19 4.62 7.05 -14.10
N VAL A 20 5.26 7.70 -13.12
CA VAL A 20 6.67 7.43 -12.77
C VAL A 20 6.88 5.96 -12.37
N TYR A 21 5.87 5.35 -11.75
CA TYR A 21 5.85 3.92 -11.47
C TYR A 21 5.86 3.08 -12.75
N TYR A 22 4.97 3.37 -13.70
CA TYR A 22 4.93 2.71 -15.02
C TYR A 22 6.23 2.90 -15.80
N TRP A 23 6.87 4.06 -15.68
CA TRP A 23 8.15 4.39 -16.30
C TRP A 23 9.35 3.78 -15.53
N ARG A 24 9.10 2.78 -14.69
CA ARG A 24 10.09 1.89 -14.06
C ARG A 24 10.97 2.58 -13.01
N SER A 25 10.49 3.63 -12.36
CA SER A 25 11.16 4.25 -11.21
C SER A 25 10.32 4.14 -9.93
N PRO A 26 10.23 2.93 -9.33
CA PRO A 26 9.33 2.70 -8.21
C PRO A 26 9.77 3.43 -6.92
N ALA A 27 11.07 3.64 -6.72
CA ALA A 27 11.60 4.40 -5.58
C ALA A 27 11.23 5.89 -5.66
N ALA A 28 11.33 6.49 -6.85
CA ALA A 28 10.95 7.89 -7.04
C ALA A 28 9.43 8.09 -6.90
N ALA A 29 8.63 7.17 -7.46
CA ALA A 29 7.18 7.19 -7.33
C ALA A 29 6.73 7.09 -5.86
N GLU A 30 7.37 6.22 -5.07
CA GLU A 30 7.10 6.09 -3.64
C GLU A 30 7.54 7.34 -2.87
N ALA A 31 8.73 7.89 -3.13
CA ALA A 31 9.21 9.10 -2.47
C ALA A 31 8.25 10.28 -2.72
N LEU A 32 7.75 10.40 -3.95
CA LEU A 32 6.76 11.40 -4.33
C LEU A 32 5.45 11.19 -3.54
N ALA A 33 4.94 9.95 -3.47
CA ALA A 33 3.73 9.62 -2.71
C ALA A 33 3.89 9.89 -1.20
N ARG A 34 5.04 9.55 -0.60
CA ARG A 34 5.35 9.86 0.81
C ARG A 34 5.34 11.36 1.07
N ASN A 35 6.02 12.13 0.23
CA ASN A 35 6.06 13.58 0.34
C ASN A 35 4.67 14.20 0.20
N ALA A 36 3.85 13.68 -0.72
CA ALA A 36 2.48 14.14 -0.93
C ALA A 36 1.58 13.81 0.28
N LEU A 37 1.72 12.62 0.86
CA LEU A 37 0.97 12.20 2.03
C LEU A 37 1.25 13.10 3.25
N VAL A 38 2.52 13.44 3.49
CA VAL A 38 2.90 14.40 4.55
C VAL A 38 2.24 15.76 4.31
N ARG A 39 2.32 16.29 3.09
CA ARG A 39 1.67 17.57 2.75
C ARG A 39 0.15 17.54 2.93
N VAL A 40 -0.50 16.43 2.58
CA VAL A 40 -1.94 16.24 2.81
C VAL A 40 -2.26 16.25 4.31
N ALA A 41 -1.45 15.58 5.13
CA ALA A 41 -1.61 15.59 6.58
C ALA A 41 -1.43 17.00 7.15
N ASP A 42 -0.38 17.73 6.75
CA ASP A 42 -0.14 19.10 7.19
C ASP A 42 -1.31 20.03 6.85
N LEU A 43 -1.81 19.95 5.61
CA LEU A 43 -2.97 20.73 5.17
C LEU A 43 -4.23 20.40 5.97
N SER A 44 -4.45 19.11 6.28
CA SER A 44 -5.60 18.70 7.10
C SER A 44 -5.51 19.24 8.53
N GLN A 45 -4.31 19.26 9.13
CA GLN A 45 -4.08 19.81 10.48
C GLN A 45 -4.25 21.33 10.50
N LEU A 46 -3.72 22.03 9.49
CA LEU A 46 -3.89 23.48 9.36
C LEU A 46 -5.38 23.86 9.25
N GLN A 47 -6.17 23.08 8.51
CA GLN A 47 -7.60 23.31 8.45
C GLN A 47 -8.31 23.09 9.79
N ALA A 48 -7.94 22.02 10.52
CA ALA A 48 -8.48 21.78 11.86
C ALA A 48 -8.15 22.95 12.82
N SER A 49 -6.94 23.50 12.73
CA SER A 49 -6.52 24.64 13.57
C SER A 49 -7.29 25.94 13.29
N ARG A 50 -7.78 26.12 12.06
CA ARG A 50 -8.48 27.33 11.63
C ARG A 50 -9.93 27.41 12.12
N SER A 51 -10.45 26.33 12.73
CA SER A 51 -11.84 26.23 13.21
C SER A 51 -12.91 26.56 12.14
N GLU A 52 -12.55 26.45 10.86
CA GLU A 52 -13.48 26.68 9.75
C GLU A 52 -14.30 25.41 9.50
N THR A 53 -15.60 25.55 9.23
CA THR A 53 -16.45 24.44 8.80
C THR A 53 -15.94 23.91 7.46
N VAL A 54 -15.35 22.71 7.47
CA VAL A 54 -14.81 22.08 6.27
C VAL A 54 -15.96 21.58 5.38
N PRO A 55 -16.05 21.99 4.11
CA PRO A 55 -17.02 21.44 3.19
C PRO A 55 -16.84 19.93 3.03
N ALA A 56 -17.93 19.16 2.97
CA ALA A 56 -17.89 17.71 2.85
C ALA A 56 -17.04 17.21 1.66
N GLN A 57 -17.03 17.96 0.55
CA GLN A 57 -16.23 17.65 -0.64
C GLN A 57 -14.72 17.73 -0.37
N VAL A 58 -14.29 18.69 0.46
CA VAL A 58 -12.88 18.87 0.81
C VAL A 58 -12.42 17.76 1.74
N ALA A 59 -13.24 17.40 2.74
CA ALA A 59 -12.99 16.27 3.63
C ALA A 59 -12.88 14.95 2.84
N ALA A 60 -13.82 14.69 1.92
CA ALA A 60 -13.78 13.53 1.05
C ALA A 60 -12.52 13.50 0.17
N GLN A 61 -12.06 14.65 -0.33
CA GLN A 61 -10.84 14.73 -1.13
C GLN A 61 -9.59 14.37 -0.31
N TYR A 62 -9.51 14.76 0.97
CA TYR A 62 -8.41 14.34 1.83
C TYR A 62 -8.40 12.84 2.06
N VAL A 63 -9.54 12.26 2.41
CA VAL A 63 -9.66 10.80 2.60
C VAL A 63 -9.26 10.06 1.33
N PHE A 64 -9.79 10.46 0.18
CA PHE A 64 -9.45 9.88 -1.12
C PHE A 64 -7.95 9.98 -1.43
N SER A 65 -7.36 11.16 -1.23
CA SER A 65 -5.94 11.40 -1.53
C SER A 65 -5.03 10.59 -0.61
N THR A 66 -5.36 10.53 0.69
CA THR A 66 -4.66 9.71 1.68
C THR A 66 -4.69 8.24 1.28
N ILE A 67 -5.86 7.70 0.92
CA ILE A 67 -5.98 6.30 0.48
C ILE A 67 -5.10 6.02 -0.75
N GLN A 68 -5.10 6.93 -1.73
CA GLN A 68 -4.30 6.76 -2.96
C GLN A 68 -2.79 6.86 -2.72
N PHE A 69 -2.33 7.79 -1.89
CA PHE A 69 -0.90 7.88 -1.58
C PHE A 69 -0.45 6.70 -0.72
N THR A 70 -1.25 6.29 0.26
CA THR A 70 -0.94 5.13 1.09
C THR A 70 -0.92 3.85 0.26
N SER A 71 -1.82 3.66 -0.71
CA SER A 71 -1.79 2.47 -1.60
C SER A 71 -0.53 2.42 -2.48
N LEU A 72 -0.09 3.56 -3.00
CA LEU A 72 1.17 3.67 -3.77
C LEU A 72 2.40 3.33 -2.93
N ILE A 73 2.42 3.71 -1.65
CA ILE A 73 3.51 3.38 -0.72
C ILE A 73 3.43 1.91 -0.31
N PHE A 74 2.23 1.42 0.00
CA PHE A 74 1.95 0.04 0.41
C PHE A 74 2.44 -0.96 -0.63
N LYS A 75 2.17 -0.69 -1.92
CA LYS A 75 2.52 -1.53 -3.07
C LYS A 75 3.95 -2.08 -3.02
N ARG A 76 4.93 -1.25 -2.65
CA ARG A 76 6.35 -1.66 -2.60
C ARG A 76 6.80 -2.07 -1.20
N SER A 77 6.33 -1.34 -0.18
CA SER A 77 6.74 -1.54 1.21
C SER A 77 6.34 -2.91 1.77
N ILE A 78 5.21 -3.47 1.34
CA ILE A 78 4.78 -4.79 1.82
C ILE A 78 5.79 -5.89 1.44
N PHE A 79 6.29 -5.88 0.20
CA PHE A 79 7.30 -6.84 -0.25
C PHE A 79 8.70 -6.54 0.33
N GLU A 80 9.06 -5.27 0.54
CA GLU A 80 10.35 -4.91 1.15
C GLU A 80 10.43 -5.31 2.62
N SER A 81 9.34 -5.15 3.37
CA SER A 81 9.27 -5.50 4.79
C SER A 81 9.51 -6.99 5.06
N ARG A 82 9.33 -7.83 4.05
CA ARG A 82 9.42 -9.30 4.14
C ARG A 82 10.79 -9.84 3.78
N ARG A 83 11.60 -9.04 3.08
CA ARG A 83 12.94 -9.42 2.65
C ARG A 83 13.90 -9.45 3.84
N ARG A 84 14.67 -10.52 3.99
CA ARG A 84 15.70 -10.58 5.04
C ARG A 84 16.74 -9.45 4.86
N PRO A 85 17.17 -8.80 5.96
CA PRO A 85 18.35 -7.96 5.91
C PRO A 85 19.56 -8.83 5.56
N VAL A 86 20.43 -8.28 4.71
CA VAL A 86 21.65 -8.95 4.27
C VAL A 86 22.51 -9.27 5.49
N GLY A 87 22.97 -10.52 5.62
CA GLY A 87 23.80 -10.98 6.74
C GLY A 87 23.04 -11.62 7.90
N ASN A 88 21.70 -11.71 7.85
CA ASN A 88 20.96 -12.45 8.88
C ASN A 88 21.01 -13.97 8.62
N LEU A 89 21.78 -14.69 9.44
CA LEU A 89 22.00 -16.13 9.34
C LEU A 89 20.87 -16.98 9.97
N ARG A 90 19.88 -16.37 10.61
CA ARG A 90 18.78 -17.11 11.24
C ARG A 90 17.93 -17.82 10.18
N PRO A 91 17.71 -19.14 10.30
CA PRO A 91 16.73 -19.85 9.47
C PRO A 91 15.34 -19.26 9.73
N LYS A 92 14.66 -18.78 8.68
CA LYS A 92 13.27 -18.31 8.77
C LYS A 92 12.37 -19.52 8.54
N VAL A 93 11.44 -19.72 9.47
CA VAL A 93 10.46 -20.79 9.41
C VAL A 93 9.44 -20.45 8.33
N LYS A 94 9.16 -21.40 7.44
CA LYS A 94 8.11 -21.26 6.42
C LYS A 94 6.76 -21.14 7.11
N VAL A 95 5.92 -20.21 6.65
CA VAL A 95 4.58 -20.05 7.19
C VAL A 95 3.70 -21.22 6.71
N GLU A 96 3.01 -21.87 7.64
CA GLU A 96 2.00 -22.87 7.31
C GLU A 96 0.63 -22.18 7.17
N PHE A 97 0.20 -21.94 5.94
CA PHE A 97 -1.02 -21.20 5.68
C PHE A 97 -2.30 -21.94 6.08
N ALA A 98 -2.30 -23.28 6.06
CA ALA A 98 -3.47 -24.08 6.42
C ALA A 98 -3.92 -23.86 7.88
N SER A 99 -2.97 -23.84 8.82
CA SER A 99 -3.26 -23.60 10.24
C SER A 99 -3.70 -22.16 10.51
N LEU A 100 -3.26 -21.20 9.69
CA LEU A 100 -3.67 -19.80 9.81
C LEU A 100 -5.13 -19.57 9.45
N LEU A 101 -5.72 -20.37 8.57
CA LEU A 101 -7.13 -20.22 8.17
C LEU A 101 -8.12 -20.49 9.32
N LEU A 102 -7.68 -21.15 10.39
CA LEU A 102 -8.48 -21.37 11.60
C LEU A 102 -8.62 -20.12 12.48
N ASN A 103 -7.75 -19.13 12.27
CA ASN A 103 -7.73 -17.92 13.08
C ASN A 103 -8.63 -16.82 12.49
N ASN A 104 -9.14 -15.94 13.35
CA ASN A 104 -9.90 -14.77 12.91
C ASN A 104 -9.01 -13.74 12.23
N TYR A 105 -9.55 -13.04 11.23
CA TYR A 105 -8.91 -11.88 10.63
C TYR A 105 -8.71 -10.75 11.66
N PRO A 106 -7.54 -10.07 11.71
CA PRO A 106 -6.34 -10.24 10.88
C PRO A 106 -5.32 -11.27 11.44
N ARG A 107 -4.93 -12.22 10.58
CA ARG A 107 -4.11 -13.41 10.90
C ARG A 107 -2.64 -13.18 10.60
N THR A 108 -2.37 -12.59 9.44
CA THR A 108 -1.03 -12.42 8.87
C THR A 108 -0.51 -11.00 9.12
N GLN A 109 0.80 -10.79 8.98
CA GLN A 109 1.38 -9.44 9.06
C GLN A 109 0.80 -8.52 7.98
N THR A 110 0.56 -9.06 6.78
CA THR A 110 -0.01 -8.32 5.66
C THR A 110 -1.42 -7.84 5.98
N GLU A 111 -2.27 -8.71 6.53
CA GLU A 111 -3.63 -8.34 6.97
C GLU A 111 -3.61 -7.28 8.08
N ARG A 112 -2.71 -7.42 9.07
CA ARG A 112 -2.57 -6.40 10.12
C ARG A 112 -2.13 -5.06 9.55
N CYS A 113 -1.21 -5.06 8.59
CA CYS A 113 -0.76 -3.85 7.91
C CYS A 113 -1.90 -3.20 7.11
N LEU A 114 -2.69 -3.98 6.37
CA LEU A 114 -3.87 -3.51 5.66
C LEU A 114 -4.90 -2.88 6.61
N ALA A 115 -5.22 -3.57 7.71
CA ALA A 115 -6.17 -3.08 8.71
C ALA A 115 -5.72 -1.81 9.43
N GLN A 116 -4.41 -1.58 9.55
CA GLN A 116 -3.85 -0.38 10.17
C GLN A 116 -3.80 0.82 9.21
N LEU A 117 -3.51 0.59 7.93
CA LEU A 117 -3.27 1.65 6.96
C LEU A 117 -4.54 2.14 6.25
N PHE A 118 -5.57 1.29 6.16
CA PHE A 118 -6.74 1.52 5.34
C PHE A 118 -8.03 1.39 6.15
N PRO A 119 -8.90 2.42 6.16
CA PRO A 119 -10.03 2.50 7.06
C PRO A 119 -11.17 1.53 6.72
N ASP A 120 -11.28 1.09 5.46
CA ASP A 120 -12.41 0.32 4.96
C ASP A 120 -11.98 -0.82 4.04
N GLY A 121 -12.83 -1.83 3.90
CA GLY A 121 -12.52 -3.01 3.09
C GLY A 121 -12.31 -2.70 1.60
N ALA A 122 -12.94 -1.65 1.05
CA ALA A 122 -12.73 -1.30 -0.36
C ALA A 122 -11.37 -0.63 -0.59
N SER A 123 -10.90 0.23 0.33
CA SER A 123 -9.55 0.77 0.27
C SER A 123 -8.47 -0.29 0.53
N GLN A 124 -8.73 -1.26 1.41
CA GLN A 124 -7.86 -2.43 1.59
C GLN A 124 -7.76 -3.24 0.29
N LEU A 125 -8.89 -3.50 -0.39
CA LEU A 125 -8.90 -4.22 -1.67
C LEU A 125 -8.18 -3.43 -2.79
N LEU A 126 -8.36 -2.11 -2.85
CA LEU A 126 -7.60 -1.23 -3.75
C LEU A 126 -6.10 -1.38 -3.52
N ALA A 127 -5.66 -1.36 -2.25
CA ALA A 127 -4.26 -1.51 -1.89
C ALA A 127 -3.69 -2.89 -2.29
N ILE A 128 -4.49 -3.95 -2.14
CA ILE A 128 -4.12 -5.29 -2.61
C ILE A 128 -3.98 -5.31 -4.13
N MET A 129 -4.93 -4.79 -4.89
CA MET A 129 -4.84 -4.73 -6.36
C MET A 129 -3.62 -3.92 -6.83
N GLU A 130 -3.38 -2.78 -6.17
CA GLU A 130 -2.23 -1.93 -6.45
C GLU A 130 -0.94 -2.72 -6.13
N ALA A 131 -0.85 -3.44 -5.01
CA ALA A 131 0.28 -4.33 -4.69
C ALA A 131 0.50 -5.44 -5.73
N LEU A 132 -0.56 -6.12 -6.16
CA LEU A 132 -0.49 -7.22 -7.14
C LEU A 132 -0.15 -6.75 -8.56
N SER A 133 -0.39 -5.47 -8.88
CA SER A 133 0.04 -4.89 -10.16
C SER A 133 1.56 -4.66 -10.26
N LEU A 134 2.31 -4.87 -9.17
CA LEU A 134 3.78 -4.89 -9.22
C LEU A 134 4.23 -6.14 -9.99
N THR A 135 4.90 -5.95 -11.12
CA THR A 135 5.45 -7.07 -11.90
C THR A 135 6.55 -7.78 -11.11
N PRO A 136 6.51 -9.12 -10.95
CA PRO A 136 7.57 -9.88 -10.30
C PRO A 136 8.93 -9.64 -10.97
N GLY A 137 10.01 -9.62 -10.18
CA GLY A 137 11.39 -9.53 -10.71
C GLY A 137 11.87 -8.13 -11.14
N TYR A 138 11.06 -7.08 -11.02
CA TYR A 138 11.41 -5.72 -11.48
C TYR A 138 12.32 -4.89 -10.56
N ARG A 139 12.95 -5.49 -9.55
CA ARG A 139 13.96 -4.83 -8.69
C ARG A 139 15.31 -4.67 -9.40
N ARG A 140 15.34 -4.00 -10.55
CA ARG A 140 16.61 -3.54 -11.15
C ARG A 140 16.94 -2.17 -10.59
N SER A 141 17.84 -2.13 -9.60
CA SER A 141 18.58 -0.91 -9.33
C SER A 141 19.65 -0.76 -10.42
N LEU A 142 19.65 0.35 -11.16
CA LEU A 142 20.72 0.64 -12.12
C LEU A 142 22.07 0.90 -11.42
N VAL A 143 22.05 1.14 -10.10
CA VAL A 143 23.25 1.37 -9.27
C VAL A 143 23.84 0.07 -8.72
N HIS A 144 23.02 -0.99 -8.62
CA HIS A 144 23.46 -2.32 -8.22
C HIS A 144 22.78 -3.37 -9.09
N PRO A 145 23.48 -3.94 -10.10
CA PRO A 145 23.00 -5.11 -10.81
C PRO A 145 23.00 -6.27 -9.81
N SER A 146 21.90 -6.44 -9.09
CA SER A 146 21.66 -7.69 -8.37
C SER A 146 21.26 -8.73 -9.42
N LEU A 147 21.77 -9.95 -9.22
CA LEU A 147 21.34 -11.13 -9.97
C LEU A 147 19.80 -11.14 -10.07
N PRO A 148 19.22 -11.62 -11.19
CA PRO A 148 17.78 -11.75 -11.32
C PRO A 148 17.25 -12.35 -10.02
N ALA A 149 16.24 -11.70 -9.43
CA ALA A 149 15.61 -12.22 -8.22
C ALA A 149 15.28 -13.68 -8.51
N ASP A 150 15.86 -14.61 -7.74
CA ASP A 150 15.61 -16.03 -7.94
C ASP A 150 14.09 -16.20 -8.01
N GLU A 151 13.60 -16.83 -9.08
CA GLU A 151 12.16 -17.11 -9.27
C GLU A 151 11.57 -17.88 -8.07
N ASN A 152 12.45 -18.42 -7.21
CA ASN A 152 12.17 -19.14 -6.00
C ASN A 152 12.33 -18.32 -4.70
N ASP A 153 12.23 -16.98 -4.76
CA ASP A 153 12.16 -16.13 -3.56
C ASP A 153 10.81 -16.35 -2.85
N TRP A 154 10.73 -17.47 -2.12
CA TRP A 154 9.56 -17.91 -1.36
C TRP A 154 9.06 -16.83 -0.41
N GLU A 155 9.90 -15.87 0.00
CA GLU A 155 9.49 -14.73 0.81
C GLU A 155 8.48 -13.84 0.07
N THR A 156 8.70 -13.64 -1.22
CA THR A 156 7.79 -12.89 -2.10
C THR A 156 6.51 -13.70 -2.36
N ASN A 157 6.62 -15.01 -2.55
CA ASN A 157 5.46 -15.92 -2.74
C ASN A 157 4.55 -15.98 -1.50
N ASP A 158 5.13 -15.95 -0.30
CA ASP A 158 4.36 -15.86 0.94
C ASP A 158 3.55 -14.57 1.00
N VAL A 159 4.10 -13.43 0.57
CA VAL A 159 3.35 -12.16 0.50
C VAL A 159 2.19 -12.26 -0.48
N TYR A 160 2.39 -12.84 -1.67
CA TYR A 160 1.31 -13.03 -2.63
C TYR A 160 0.19 -13.91 -2.05
N THR A 161 0.56 -14.98 -1.35
CA THR A 161 -0.40 -15.87 -0.69
C THR A 161 -1.18 -15.15 0.40
N GLU A 162 -0.51 -14.34 1.23
CA GLU A 162 -1.15 -13.52 2.26
C GLU A 162 -2.09 -12.46 1.66
N LEU A 163 -1.68 -11.78 0.59
CA LEU A 163 -2.52 -10.81 -0.12
C LEU A 163 -3.77 -11.47 -0.70
N LEU A 164 -3.64 -12.68 -1.26
CA LEU A 164 -4.76 -13.44 -1.78
C LEU A 164 -5.72 -13.87 -0.67
N MET A 165 -5.21 -14.41 0.44
CA MET A 165 -6.04 -14.76 1.61
C MET A 165 -6.77 -13.54 2.17
N ALA A 166 -6.08 -12.40 2.29
CA ALA A 166 -6.68 -11.14 2.72
C ALA A 166 -7.79 -10.69 1.77
N ALA A 167 -7.57 -10.76 0.45
CA ALA A 167 -8.57 -10.40 -0.55
C ALA A 167 -9.80 -11.31 -0.45
N MET A 168 -9.60 -12.63 -0.34
CA MET A 168 -10.67 -13.60 -0.16
C MET A 168 -11.49 -13.27 1.09
N GLU A 169 -10.83 -13.03 2.22
CA GLU A 169 -11.54 -12.65 3.44
C GLU A 169 -12.35 -11.37 3.26
N LEU A 170 -11.78 -10.32 2.65
CA LEU A 170 -12.50 -9.05 2.44
C LEU A 170 -13.70 -9.18 1.50
N ILE A 171 -13.60 -10.06 0.48
CA ILE A 171 -14.69 -10.34 -0.45
C ILE A 171 -15.77 -11.16 0.24
N TYR A 172 -15.43 -12.32 0.82
CA TYR A 172 -16.42 -13.26 1.36
C TYR A 172 -17.00 -12.83 2.71
N ARG A 173 -16.24 -12.14 3.57
CA ARG A 173 -16.74 -11.65 4.86
C ARG A 173 -17.90 -10.67 4.72
N LYS A 174 -17.94 -9.88 3.64
CA LYS A 174 -19.06 -8.96 3.38
C LYS A 174 -20.37 -9.68 3.05
N TYR A 175 -20.32 -10.88 2.47
CA TYR A 175 -21.52 -11.62 2.06
C TYR A 175 -22.13 -12.49 3.18
N VAL A 176 -21.52 -12.56 4.37
CA VAL A 176 -21.96 -13.41 5.48
C VAL A 176 -22.69 -12.62 6.59
N ILE A 177 -22.70 -11.28 6.51
CA ILE A 177 -23.29 -10.40 7.53
C ILE A 177 -24.53 -9.64 6.99
N ASP A 178 -24.97 -9.95 5.77
CA ASP A 178 -26.26 -9.51 5.21
C ASP A 178 -27.27 -10.68 5.24
#